data_AF-S4UCU8-F1
#
_entry.id   AF-S4UCU8-F1
#
_cell.length_a   1.000
_cell.length_b   1.000
_cell.length_c   1.000
_cell.angle_alpha   90.00
_cell.angle_beta   90.00
_cell.angle_gamma   90.00
#
_symmetry.space_group_name_H-M   'P 1'
#
loop_
_entity.id
_entity.type
_entity.pdbx_description
1 polymer ?
#
loop_
_entity_poly.entity_id
_entity_poly.type
_entity_poly.pdbx_seq_one_letter_code
_entity_poly.pdbx_strand_id
1 'polypeptide(L)' 'QCHVEYYFKGPEKRLVYPWAKGLKVEEILAYYDEAQFKDWTHADTGAPALKAQHPEFEMWNQGIHARSGVTCADCHMP' A
#
# COMPACT_ATOMS: atom_id res chain seq x y z
N GLN A 1 8.29 6.72 5.05
CA GLN A 1 7.72 7.98 4.51
C GLN A 1 7.37 7.84 3.04
N CYS A 2 8.26 7.30 2.17
CA CYS A 2 7.97 7.18 0.74
C CYS A 2 7.82 5.74 0.23
N HIS A 3 8.55 4.81 0.84
CA HIS A 3 8.57 3.39 0.50
C HIS A 3 7.35 2.66 1.07
N VAL A 4 6.19 2.96 0.49
CA VAL A 4 4.86 2.58 0.97
C VAL A 4 3.90 2.42 -0.21
N GLU A 5 2.84 1.66 -0.01
CA GLU A 5 1.63 1.68 -0.84
C GLU A 5 0.84 2.98 -0.63
N TYR A 6 0.32 3.55 -1.72
CA TYR A 6 -0.44 4.79 -1.67
C TYR A 6 -1.38 4.93 -2.87
N TYR A 7 -2.41 5.76 -2.68
CA TYR A 7 -3.28 6.23 -3.75
C TYR A 7 -3.61 7.71 -3.62
N PHE A 8 -4.30 8.25 -4.62
CA PHE A 8 -4.78 9.64 -4.62
C PHE A 8 -6.28 9.71 -4.32
N LYS A 9 -6.62 10.37 -3.20
CA LYS A 9 -8.00 10.51 -2.72
C LYS A 9 -8.61 11.86 -3.10
N GLY A 10 -9.84 11.80 -3.61
CA GLY A 10 -10.67 12.98 -3.85
C GLY A 10 -10.18 13.87 -5.00
N PRO A 11 -10.87 15.01 -5.23
CA PRO A 11 -10.60 15.89 -6.38
C PRO A 11 -9.21 16.54 -6.31
N GLU A 12 -8.70 16.81 -5.12
CA GLU A 12 -7.34 17.36 -4.92
C GLU A 12 -6.23 16.32 -5.10
N LYS A 13 -6.57 15.05 -5.35
CA LYS A 13 -5.60 13.95 -5.46
C LYS A 13 -4.64 13.88 -4.27
N ARG A 14 -5.19 14.00 -3.06
CA ARG A 14 -4.38 13.95 -1.84
C ARG A 14 -3.78 12.56 -1.71
N LEU A 15 -2.46 12.48 -1.50
CA LEU A 15 -1.78 11.23 -1.23
C LEU A 15 -2.30 10.64 0.10
N VAL A 16 -2.72 9.37 0.07
CA VAL A 16 -3.25 8.65 1.23
C VAL A 16 -2.64 7.25 1.27
N TYR A 17 -2.24 6.82 2.46
CA TYR A 17 -1.88 5.43 2.72
C TYR A 17 -3.14 4.65 3.13
N PRO A 18 -3.49 3.53 2.47
CA PRO A 18 -4.73 2.79 2.69
C PRO A 18 -4.71 1.91 3.96
N TRP A 19 -4.10 2.38 5.03
CA TRP A 19 -3.76 1.57 6.21
C TRP A 19 -4.84 1.56 7.31
N ALA A 20 -6.01 2.16 7.07
CA ALA A 20 -7.03 2.32 8.11
C ALA A 20 -7.56 0.98 8.66
N LYS A 21 -7.40 -0.12 7.91
CA LYS A 21 -7.75 -1.48 8.33
C LYS A 21 -6.54 -2.35 8.72
N GLY A 22 -5.32 -1.83 8.56
CA GLY A 22 -4.07 -2.55 8.78
C GLY A 22 -3.13 -2.51 7.58
N LEU A 23 -2.05 -3.29 7.63
CA LEU A 23 -0.94 -3.26 6.65
C LEU A 23 -0.89 -4.51 5.75
N LYS A 24 -1.70 -5.53 6.03
CA LYS A 24 -1.73 -6.74 5.20
C LYS A 24 -2.49 -6.46 3.91
N VAL A 25 -2.19 -7.24 2.87
CA VAL A 25 -2.82 -7.08 1.56
C VAL A 25 -4.34 -7.24 1.63
N GLU A 26 -4.85 -8.16 2.47
CA GLU A 26 -6.29 -8.37 2.63
C GLU A 26 -6.98 -7.19 3.34
N GLU A 27 -6.28 -6.55 4.28
CA GLU A 27 -6.76 -5.38 5.02
C GLU A 27 -6.80 -4.14 4.12
N ILE A 28 -5.74 -3.93 3.32
CA ILE A 28 -5.66 -2.87 2.32
C ILE A 28 -6.71 -3.08 1.22
N LEU A 29 -6.90 -4.31 0.74
CA LEU A 29 -7.95 -4.62 -0.24
C LEU A 29 -9.34 -4.32 0.33
N ALA A 30 -9.63 -4.75 1.56
CA ALA A 30 -10.89 -4.46 2.22
C ALA A 30 -11.13 -2.95 2.41
N TYR A 31 -10.08 -2.13 2.55
CA TYR A 31 -10.18 -0.68 2.59
C TYR A 31 -10.63 -0.12 1.23
N TYR A 32 -9.98 -0.53 0.15
CA TYR A 32 -10.34 -0.09 -1.20
C TYR A 32 -11.73 -0.54 -1.62
N ASP A 33 -12.15 -1.75 -1.25
CA ASP A 33 -13.49 -2.27 -1.49
C ASP A 33 -14.55 -1.44 -0.76
N GLU A 34 -14.35 -1.11 0.52
CA GLU A 34 -15.29 -0.25 1.26
C GLU A 34 -15.38 1.15 0.66
N ALA A 35 -14.24 1.70 0.21
CA ALA A 35 -14.18 2.99 -0.45
C ALA A 35 -14.76 2.97 -1.88
N GLN A 36 -15.05 1.79 -2.44
CA GLN A 36 -15.40 1.58 -3.84
C GLN A 36 -14.42 2.28 -4.79
N PHE A 37 -13.13 2.23 -4.43
CA PHE A 37 -12.07 2.92 -5.16
C PHE A 37 -11.55 2.07 -6.33
N LYS A 38 -11.12 2.74 -7.40
CA LYS A 38 -10.34 2.17 -8.49
C LYS A 38 -9.34 3.20 -9.00
N ASP A 39 -8.15 2.76 -9.37
CA ASP A 39 -7.15 3.61 -10.00
C ASP A 39 -7.44 3.80 -11.49
N TRP A 40 -7.81 2.71 -12.18
CA TRP A 40 -8.22 2.76 -13.58
C TRP A 40 -9.25 1.68 -13.92
N THR A 41 -9.88 1.82 -15.08
CA THR A 41 -10.63 0.74 -15.72
C THR A 41 -9.69 0.05 -16.70
N HIS A 42 -9.47 -1.26 -16.56
CA HIS A 42 -8.64 -2.03 -17.47
C HIS A 42 -9.22 -1.99 -18.90
N ALA A 43 -8.41 -1.64 -19.90
CA ALA A 43 -8.88 -1.37 -21.26
C ALA A 43 -9.52 -2.59 -21.95
N ASP A 44 -8.92 -3.77 -21.81
CA ASP A 44 -9.40 -4.96 -22.51
C ASP A 44 -10.57 -5.66 -21.82
N THR A 45 -10.58 -5.70 -20.48
CA THR A 45 -11.52 -6.49 -19.68
C THR A 45 -12.63 -5.65 -19.05
N GLY A 46 -12.48 -4.33 -19.03
CA GLY A 46 -13.40 -3.42 -18.33
C GLY A 46 -13.34 -3.52 -16.81
N ALA A 47 -12.42 -4.31 -16.24
CA ALA A 47 -12.34 -4.51 -14.79
C ALA A 47 -11.91 -3.22 -14.06
N PRO A 48 -12.51 -2.90 -12.90
CA PRO A 48 -11.99 -1.87 -12.01
C PRO A 48 -10.70 -2.38 -11.37
N ALA A 49 -9.58 -1.70 -11.61
CA ALA A 49 -8.26 -2.14 -11.18
C ALA A 49 -7.67 -1.22 -10.10
N LEU A 50 -6.89 -1.83 -9.22
CA LEU A 50 -6.07 -1.17 -8.21
C LEU A 50 -4.59 -1.28 -8.61
N LYS A 51 -3.81 -0.22 -8.38
CA LYS A 51 -2.36 -0.25 -8.58
C LYS A 51 -1.72 -0.47 -7.21
N ALA A 52 -0.77 -1.40 -7.15
CA ALA A 52 0.14 -1.48 -6.01
C ALA A 52 1.44 -0.72 -6.33
N GLN A 53 1.96 0.03 -5.35
CA GLN A 53 3.16 0.85 -5.43
C GLN A 53 4.09 0.45 -4.29
N HIS A 54 5.25 -0.11 -4.65
CA HIS A 54 6.43 -0.33 -3.78
C HIS A 54 6.14 -0.40 -2.26
N PRO A 55 5.44 -1.46 -1.81
CA PRO A 55 4.93 -1.58 -0.44
C PRO A 55 6.02 -2.07 0.52
N GLU A 56 7.22 -1.48 0.50
CA GLU A 56 8.32 -2.03 1.29
C GLU A 56 8.08 -1.91 2.79
N PHE A 57 7.53 -0.80 3.29
CA PHE A 57 7.24 -0.67 4.72
C PHE A 57 6.19 -1.68 5.16
N GLU A 58 5.11 -1.84 4.39
CA GLU A 58 4.07 -2.82 4.63
C GLU A 58 4.70 -4.20 4.68
N MET A 59 5.33 -4.65 3.58
CA MET A 59 5.89 -5.99 3.46
C MET A 59 7.01 -6.28 4.47
N TRP A 60 7.86 -5.29 4.78
CA TRP A 60 8.89 -5.40 5.82
C TRP A 60 8.27 -5.71 7.18
N ASN A 61 7.14 -5.08 7.55
CA ASN A 61 6.47 -5.31 8.84
C ASN A 61 6.00 -6.77 9.05
N GLN A 62 5.84 -7.58 7.98
CA GLN A 62 5.54 -9.02 8.11
C GLN A 62 6.78 -9.92 7.94
N GLY A 63 7.95 -9.34 7.70
CA GLY A 63 9.22 -10.05 7.56
C GLY A 63 9.84 -10.48 8.91
N ILE A 64 10.77 -11.42 8.85
CA ILE A 64 11.51 -11.86 10.05
C ILE A 64 12.45 -10.78 10.59
N HIS A 65 13.04 -9.94 9.71
CA HIS A 65 13.92 -8.85 10.12
C HIS A 65 13.19 -7.84 11.02
N ALA A 66 11.98 -7.41 10.62
CA ALA A 66 11.16 -6.54 11.46
C ALA A 66 10.78 -7.19 12.79
N ARG A 67 10.39 -8.47 12.78
CA ARG A 67 10.11 -9.24 14.02
C ARG A 67 11.32 -9.35 14.94
N SER A 68 12.52 -9.33 14.39
CA SER A 68 13.79 -9.34 15.13
C SER A 68 14.30 -7.93 15.50
N GLY A 69 13.55 -6.87 15.18
CA GLY A 69 13.91 -5.48 15.51
C GLY A 69 14.92 -4.83 14.56
N VAL A 70 15.25 -5.47 13.45
CA VAL A 70 16.17 -4.92 12.43
C VAL A 70 15.43 -3.90 11.57
N THR A 71 15.94 -2.68 11.54
CA THR A 71 15.38 -1.53 10.82
C THR A 71 15.91 -1.41 9.40
N CYS A 72 15.30 -0.56 8.59
CA CYS A 72 15.78 -0.26 7.24
C CYS A 72 17.23 0.27 7.25
N ALA A 73 17.56 1.11 8.24
CA ALA A 73 18.85 1.79 8.32
C ALA A 73 19.99 0.81 8.63
N ASP A 74 19.74 -0.23 9.43
CA ASP A 74 20.74 -1.24 9.78
C ASP A 74 21.35 -1.97 8.56
N CYS A 75 20.63 -2.01 7.43
CA CYS A 75 21.12 -2.59 6.17
C CYS A 75 21.44 -1.55 5.09
N HIS A 76 20.66 -0.47 5.00
CA HIS A 76 20.73 0.49 3.89
C HIS A 76 21.46 1.79 4.22
N MET A 77 21.83 2.02 5.49
CA MET A 77 22.57 3.21 5.95
C MET A 77 23.63 2.84 7.02
N PRO A 78 24.66 2.04 6.67
CA PRO A 78 25.73 1.66 7.59
C PRO A 78 26.67 2.83 7.94
#